data_AF-A0A1A9DJW3-F1
#
_entry.id   AF-A0A1A9DJW3-F1
#
_cell.length_a   1.000
_cell.length_b   1.000
_cell.length_c   1.000
_cell.angle_alpha   90.00
_cell.angle_beta   90.00
_cell.angle_gamma   90.00
#
_symmetry.space_group_name_H-M   'P 1'
#
loop_
_entity.id
_entity.type
_entity.pdbx_description
1 polymer ?
#
loop_
_entity_poly.entity_id
_entity_poly.type
_entity_poly.pdbx_seq_one_letter_code
_entity_poly.pdbx_strand_id
1 'polypeptide(L)'
;MGISFIGAVQFWIPTAVVCAAVAVWLARRRRGPGLPRPSSVAALGVVAFLNAATAWVLGLSRAGLDLREACERKAGVPLDDAWNAHHYEESQKVFPLHARCDATVDLVPAWINPLIVVLLLLTAVCLCTAVCLGARNVTRRRKKAHV
;
A
#
# COMPACT_ATOMS: atom_id res chain seq x y z
N MET A 1 -14.92 -12.11 -19.32
CA MET A 1 -13.98 -11.20 -20.00
C MET A 1 -13.06 -10.63 -18.92
N GLY A 2 -11.82 -11.15 -18.86
CA GLY A 2 -10.91 -10.90 -17.75
C GLY A 2 -10.54 -9.44 -17.59
N ILE A 3 -10.54 -8.96 -16.36
CA ILE A 3 -9.94 -7.67 -16.01
C ILE A 3 -8.48 -7.75 -16.40
N SER A 4 -8.18 -7.12 -17.53
CA SER A 4 -6.89 -7.19 -18.19
C SER A 4 -5.81 -6.78 -17.20
N PHE A 5 -4.80 -7.62 -17.05
CA PHE A 5 -3.53 -7.36 -16.35
C PHE A 5 -2.96 -5.96 -16.68
N ILE A 6 -3.30 -5.48 -17.89
CA ILE A 6 -3.02 -4.16 -18.47
C ILE A 6 -3.52 -2.98 -17.62
N GLY A 7 -4.70 -3.06 -16.99
CA GLY A 7 -5.25 -1.97 -16.19
C GLY A 7 -4.50 -1.77 -14.86
N ALA A 8 -4.02 -2.86 -14.24
CA ALA A 8 -3.23 -2.80 -13.01
C ALA A 8 -1.81 -2.26 -13.28
N VAL A 9 -1.23 -2.60 -14.42
CA VAL A 9 0.09 -2.14 -14.86
C VAL A 9 0.07 -0.65 -15.24
N GLN A 10 -1.00 -0.15 -15.86
CA GLN A 10 -1.09 1.26 -16.31
C GLN A 10 -1.12 2.30 -15.18
N PHE A 11 -1.60 1.96 -13.98
CA PHE A 11 -1.54 2.88 -12.82
C PHE A 11 -0.30 2.67 -11.95
N TRP A 12 0.31 1.48 -11.99
CA TRP A 12 1.55 1.20 -11.29
C TRP A 12 2.76 1.86 -11.95
N ILE A 13 2.83 1.90 -13.27
CA ILE A 13 3.98 2.50 -13.97
C ILE A 13 4.14 3.99 -13.62
N PRO A 14 3.11 4.86 -13.71
CA PRO A 14 3.27 6.28 -13.34
C PRO A 14 3.65 6.45 -11.87
N THR A 15 3.05 5.67 -10.98
CA THR A 15 3.31 5.79 -9.54
C THR A 15 4.72 5.30 -9.20
N ALA A 16 5.15 4.17 -9.76
CA ALA A 16 6.51 3.66 -9.63
C ALA A 16 7.54 4.58 -10.30
N VAL A 17 7.22 5.18 -11.44
CA VAL A 17 8.08 6.16 -12.14
C VAL A 17 8.19 7.44 -11.31
N VAL A 18 7.11 7.95 -10.72
CA VAL A 18 7.15 9.11 -9.82
C VAL A 18 7.96 8.78 -8.56
N CYS A 19 7.75 7.60 -7.97
CA CYS A 19 8.51 7.15 -6.80
C CYS A 19 10.01 7.00 -7.13
N ALA A 20 10.34 6.39 -8.28
CA ALA A 20 11.71 6.24 -8.75
C ALA A 20 12.33 7.59 -9.10
N ALA A 21 11.58 8.51 -9.73
CA ALA A 21 12.05 9.85 -10.05
C ALA A 21 12.33 10.67 -8.78
N VAL A 22 11.47 10.58 -7.76
CA VAL A 22 11.68 11.24 -6.47
C VAL A 22 12.88 10.61 -5.74
N ALA A 23 12.99 9.28 -5.72
CA ALA A 23 14.12 8.57 -5.11
C ALA A 23 15.45 8.91 -5.81
N VAL A 24 15.46 8.91 -7.14
CA VAL A 24 16.63 9.28 -7.96
C VAL A 24 16.97 10.76 -7.80
N TRP A 25 15.97 11.65 -7.73
CA TRP A 25 16.20 13.08 -7.47
C TRP A 25 16.80 13.31 -6.08
N LEU A 26 16.29 12.62 -5.05
CA LEU A 26 16.84 12.64 -3.70
C LEU A 26 18.26 12.05 -3.66
N ALA A 27 18.51 10.95 -4.39
CA ALA A 27 19.83 10.32 -4.49
C ALA A 27 20.85 11.22 -5.24
N ARG A 28 20.43 11.89 -6.32
CA ARG A 28 21.25 12.85 -7.06
C ARG A 28 21.58 14.08 -6.22
N ARG A 29 20.65 14.55 -5.38
CA ARG A 29 20.91 15.59 -4.36
C ARG A 29 21.82 15.13 -3.21
N ARG A 30 22.10 13.83 -3.09
CA ARG A 30 22.96 13.21 -2.06
C ARG A 30 24.37 12.86 -2.53
N ARG A 31 24.89 13.46 -3.61
CA ARG A 31 26.31 13.32 -4.01
C ARG A 31 27.31 13.99 -3.03
N GLY A 32 27.01 14.00 -1.74
CA GLY A 32 27.95 14.35 -0.67
C GLY A 32 27.91 13.27 0.41
N PRO A 33 29.06 12.89 1.01
CA PRO A 33 29.12 11.86 2.04
C PRO A 33 28.46 12.38 3.32
N GLY A 34 27.20 12.01 3.55
CA GLY A 34 26.44 12.48 4.69
C GLY A 34 25.21 11.62 4.99
N LEU A 35 24.81 11.60 6.26
CA LEU A 35 23.63 10.86 6.73
C LEU A 35 22.35 11.39 6.04
N PRO A 36 21.37 10.53 5.70
CA PRO A 36 20.07 10.95 5.18
C PRO A 36 19.46 12.09 5.99
N ARG A 37 18.88 13.10 5.31
CA ARG A 37 18.06 14.10 6.00
C ARG A 37 16.77 13.41 6.51
N PRO A 38 16.35 13.68 7.76
CA PRO A 38 15.15 13.06 8.33
C PRO A 38 13.90 13.33 7.48
N SER A 39 13.79 14.53 6.89
CA SER A 39 12.69 14.90 6.00
C SER A 39 12.61 14.04 4.74
N SER A 40 13.76 13.68 4.15
CA SER A 40 13.78 12.81 2.96
C SER A 40 13.34 11.39 3.27
N VAL A 41 13.70 10.86 4.44
CA VAL A 41 13.28 9.53 4.87
C VAL A 41 11.78 9.52 5.23
N ALA A 42 11.30 10.57 5.90
CA ALA A 42 9.87 10.75 6.16
C ALA A 42 9.06 10.82 4.87
N ALA A 43 9.54 11.55 3.86
CA ALA A 43 8.88 11.64 2.55
C ALA A 43 8.73 10.26 1.89
N LEU A 44 9.76 9.41 1.94
CA LEU A 44 9.67 8.03 1.43
C LEU A 44 8.63 7.20 2.21
N GLY A 45 8.55 7.38 3.52
CA GLY A 45 7.51 6.74 4.35
C GLY A 45 6.10 7.17 3.96
N VAL A 46 5.88 8.47 3.73
CA VAL A 46 4.59 9.00 3.26
C VAL A 46 4.23 8.43 1.90
N VAL A 47 5.19 8.37 0.98
CA VAL A 47 4.98 7.78 -0.35
C VAL A 47 4.58 6.30 -0.24
N ALA A 48 5.27 5.52 0.60
CA ALA A 48 4.93 4.12 0.84
C ALA A 48 3.51 3.97 1.42
N PHE A 49 3.13 4.83 2.37
CA PHE A 49 1.81 4.83 2.97
C PHE A 49 0.70 5.14 1.95
N LEU A 50 0.90 6.16 1.11
CA LEU A 50 -0.05 6.51 0.06
C LEU A 50 -0.23 5.34 -0.92
N ASN A 51 0.86 4.64 -1.28
CA ASN A 51 0.75 3.44 -2.09
C ASN A 51 -0.04 2.33 -1.37
N ALA A 52 0.18 2.11 -0.07
CA ALA A 52 -0.60 1.14 0.71
C ALA A 52 -2.10 1.48 0.70
N ALA A 53 -2.43 2.76 0.91
CA ALA A 53 -3.80 3.25 0.87
C ALA A 53 -4.44 3.05 -0.51
N THR A 54 -3.70 3.33 -1.60
CA THR A 54 -4.21 3.06 -2.95
C THR A 54 -4.44 1.58 -3.20
N ALA A 55 -3.53 0.69 -2.76
CA ALA A 55 -3.71 -0.75 -2.88
C ALA A 55 -4.93 -1.24 -2.08
N TRP A 56 -5.16 -0.68 -0.90
CA TRP A 56 -6.32 -0.96 -0.06
C TRP A 56 -7.64 -0.53 -0.74
N VAL A 57 -7.71 0.71 -1.25
CA VAL A 57 -8.89 1.20 -2.00
C VAL A 57 -9.15 0.37 -3.26
N LEU A 58 -8.08 -0.01 -3.98
CA LEU A 58 -8.18 -0.88 -5.15
C LEU A 58 -8.73 -2.25 -4.79
N GLY A 59 -8.29 -2.85 -3.67
CA GLY A 59 -8.85 -4.10 -3.16
C GLY A 59 -10.33 -3.97 -2.81
N LEU A 60 -10.70 -2.91 -2.09
CA LEU A 60 -12.08 -2.67 -1.66
C LEU A 60 -13.02 -2.50 -2.87
N SER A 61 -12.58 -1.77 -3.89
CA SER A 61 -13.35 -1.57 -5.13
C SER A 61 -13.52 -2.85 -5.97
N ARG A 62 -12.83 -3.96 -5.65
CA ARG A 62 -13.04 -5.23 -6.35
C ARG A 62 -14.43 -5.80 -6.11
N ALA A 63 -14.94 -5.74 -4.88
CA ALA A 63 -16.30 -6.18 -4.54
C ALA A 63 -17.38 -5.39 -5.30
N GLY A 64 -17.15 -4.10 -5.56
CA GLY A 64 -18.15 -3.22 -6.16
C GLY A 64 -19.25 -2.83 -5.17
N LEU A 65 -20.33 -2.23 -5.68
CA LEU A 65 -21.53 -1.91 -4.87
C LEU A 65 -22.46 -3.12 -4.73
N ASP A 66 -22.45 -4.01 -5.72
CA ASP A 66 -23.19 -5.27 -5.72
C ASP A 66 -22.20 -6.43 -5.92
N LEU A 67 -22.02 -7.23 -4.86
CA LEU A 67 -21.12 -8.36 -4.86
C LEU A 67 -21.58 -9.45 -5.85
N ARG A 68 -22.89 -9.63 -6.03
CA ARG A 68 -23.44 -10.64 -6.95
C ARG A 68 -23.09 -10.29 -8.39
N GLU A 69 -23.36 -9.05 -8.79
CA GLU A 69 -23.00 -8.55 -10.12
C GLU A 69 -21.48 -8.65 -10.34
N ALA A 70 -20.68 -8.31 -9.33
CA ALA A 70 -19.23 -8.37 -9.44
C ALA A 70 -18.74 -9.82 -9.62
N CYS A 71 -19.30 -10.78 -8.90
CA CYS A 71 -19.00 -12.21 -9.06
C CYS A 71 -19.31 -12.71 -10.47
N GLU A 72 -20.51 -12.44 -10.95
CA GLU A 72 -20.97 -12.90 -12.27
C GLU A 72 -20.18 -12.23 -13.39
N ARG A 73 -19.91 -10.92 -13.28
CA ARG A 73 -19.29 -10.14 -14.36
C ARG A 73 -17.77 -10.21 -14.37
N LYS A 74 -17.11 -10.20 -13.20
CA LYS A 74 -15.63 -10.15 -13.10
C LYS A 74 -15.02 -11.54 -12.99
N ALA A 75 -15.61 -12.42 -12.19
CA ALA A 75 -15.11 -13.78 -11.98
C ALA A 75 -15.82 -14.82 -12.88
N GLY A 76 -17.03 -14.51 -13.38
CA GLY A 76 -17.78 -15.44 -14.23
C GLY A 76 -18.45 -16.57 -13.45
N VAL A 77 -18.59 -16.41 -12.14
CA VAL A 77 -19.20 -17.41 -11.25
C VAL A 77 -20.41 -16.79 -10.54
N PRO A 78 -21.50 -17.55 -10.33
CA PRO A 78 -22.62 -17.09 -9.53
C PRO A 78 -22.19 -16.91 -8.07
N LEU A 79 -22.85 -15.99 -7.37
CA LEU A 79 -22.67 -15.82 -5.93
C LEU A 79 -23.27 -17.01 -5.17
N ASP A 80 -22.49 -17.66 -4.31
CA ASP A 80 -22.99 -18.68 -3.38
C ASP A 80 -23.61 -18.01 -2.15
N ASP A 81 -24.93 -17.87 -2.19
CA ASP A 81 -25.72 -17.25 -1.12
C ASP A 81 -25.69 -18.06 0.18
N ALA A 82 -25.66 -19.40 0.09
CA ALA A 82 -25.60 -20.25 1.26
C ALA A 82 -24.25 -20.08 1.98
N TRP A 83 -23.16 -20.07 1.21
CA TRP A 83 -21.83 -19.81 1.76
C TRP A 83 -21.73 -18.42 2.39
N ASN A 84 -22.17 -17.38 1.68
CA ASN A 84 -22.12 -16.00 2.19
C ASN A 84 -22.98 -15.79 3.43
N ALA A 85 -24.15 -16.44 3.53
CA ALA A 85 -24.98 -16.37 4.74
C ALA A 85 -24.25 -16.89 5.97
N HIS A 86 -23.44 -17.95 5.81
CA HIS A 86 -22.65 -18.52 6.91
C HIS A 86 -21.34 -17.79 7.19
N HIS A 87 -20.81 -17.02 6.22
CA HIS A 87 -19.50 -16.36 6.30
C HIS A 87 -19.58 -14.84 6.13
N TYR A 88 -20.73 -14.24 6.43
CA TYR A 88 -20.96 -12.80 6.25
C TYR A 88 -19.94 -11.94 7.00
N GLU A 89 -19.45 -12.41 8.15
CA GLU A 89 -18.42 -11.74 8.96
C GLU A 89 -17.07 -11.66 8.25
N GLU A 90 -16.75 -12.62 7.37
CA GLU A 90 -15.51 -12.57 6.58
C GLU A 90 -15.51 -11.39 5.61
N SER A 91 -16.66 -11.08 5.03
CA SER A 91 -16.86 -9.96 4.10
C SER A 91 -16.84 -8.59 4.79
N GLN A 92 -16.97 -8.54 6.12
CA GLN A 92 -16.91 -7.29 6.91
C GLN A 92 -15.49 -6.96 7.40
N LYS A 93 -14.51 -7.85 7.23
CA LYS A 93 -13.14 -7.61 7.67
C LYS A 93 -12.49 -6.51 6.83
N VAL A 94 -11.98 -5.48 7.51
CA VAL A 94 -11.22 -4.40 6.88
C VAL A 94 -9.81 -4.83 6.42
N PHE A 95 -9.29 -5.92 7.01
CA PHE A 95 -8.07 -6.61 6.61
C PHE A 95 -8.01 -8.02 7.23
N PRO A 96 -7.51 -9.05 6.52
CA PRO A 96 -7.17 -9.06 5.10
C PRO A 96 -8.40 -8.80 4.23
N LEU A 97 -8.22 -8.12 3.09
CA LEU A 97 -9.33 -7.84 2.19
C LEU A 97 -9.74 -9.13 1.50
N HIS A 98 -11.04 -9.41 1.57
CA HIS A 98 -11.68 -10.52 0.92
C HIS A 98 -13.03 -10.06 0.34
N ALA A 99 -13.34 -10.56 -0.85
CA ALA A 99 -14.64 -10.40 -1.49
C ALA A 99 -14.97 -11.71 -2.19
N ARG A 100 -15.37 -12.71 -1.40
CA ARG A 100 -15.56 -14.08 -1.87
C ARG A 100 -16.92 -14.28 -2.54
N CYS A 101 -16.90 -14.96 -3.68
CA CYS A 101 -18.12 -15.46 -4.33
C CYS A 101 -18.56 -16.79 -3.74
N ASP A 102 -17.59 -17.67 -3.48
CA ASP A 102 -17.76 -19.00 -2.90
C ASP A 102 -16.53 -19.32 -2.02
N ALA A 103 -16.41 -20.56 -1.55
CA ALA A 103 -15.30 -20.98 -0.70
C ALA A 103 -13.91 -20.88 -1.38
N THR A 104 -13.86 -20.83 -2.70
CA THR A 104 -12.65 -20.96 -3.54
C THR A 104 -12.31 -19.71 -4.34
N VAL A 105 -13.30 -18.89 -4.71
CA VAL A 105 -13.15 -17.73 -5.57
C VAL A 105 -13.24 -16.44 -4.77
N ASP A 106 -12.16 -15.67 -4.82
CA ASP A 106 -12.06 -14.33 -4.25
C ASP A 106 -11.85 -13.28 -5.36
N LEU A 107 -12.64 -12.22 -5.34
CA LEU A 107 -12.48 -11.09 -6.26
C LEU A 107 -11.24 -10.27 -5.96
N VAL A 108 -10.78 -10.28 -4.71
CA VAL A 108 -9.56 -9.58 -4.29
C VAL A 108 -8.35 -10.42 -4.74
N PRO A 109 -7.49 -9.89 -5.62
CA PRO A 109 -6.29 -10.62 -6.03
C PRO A 109 -5.40 -10.94 -4.82
N ALA A 110 -4.86 -12.16 -4.79
CA ALA A 110 -4.03 -12.66 -3.68
C ALA A 110 -2.78 -11.81 -3.37
N TRP A 111 -2.33 -10.96 -4.30
CA TRP A 111 -1.17 -10.08 -4.11
C TRP A 111 -1.49 -8.78 -3.35
N ILE A 112 -2.76 -8.36 -3.25
CA ILE A 112 -3.13 -7.08 -2.62
C ILE A 112 -2.77 -7.08 -1.13
N ASN A 113 -3.14 -8.14 -0.39
CA ASN A 113 -2.92 -8.20 1.05
C ASN A 113 -1.43 -8.21 1.43
N PRO A 114 -0.57 -9.07 0.83
CA PRO A 114 0.88 -9.03 1.08
C PRO A 114 1.51 -7.67 0.71
N LEU A 115 1.08 -7.05 -0.38
CA LEU A 115 1.59 -5.75 -0.81
C LEU A 115 1.28 -4.65 0.22
N ILE A 116 0.05 -4.59 0.73
CA ILE A 116 -0.34 -3.62 1.76
C ILE A 116 0.55 -3.79 2.99
N VAL A 117 0.78 -5.04 3.45
CA VAL A 117 1.65 -5.33 4.59
C VAL A 117 3.07 -4.82 4.36
N VAL A 118 3.67 -5.13 3.21
CA VAL A 118 5.03 -4.69 2.87
C VAL A 118 5.13 -3.16 2.86
N LEU A 119 4.16 -2.47 2.25
CA LEU A 119 4.16 -1.00 2.18
C LEU A 119 3.95 -0.34 3.54
N LEU A 120 3.12 -0.91 4.42
CA LEU A 120 2.95 -0.43 5.79
C LEU A 120 4.20 -0.65 6.64
N LEU A 121 4.88 -1.80 6.49
CA LEU A 121 6.17 -2.03 7.14
C LEU A 121 7.24 -1.05 6.67
N LEU A 122 7.33 -0.79 5.36
CA LEU A 122 8.24 0.22 4.80
C LEU A 122 7.94 1.62 5.34
N THR A 123 6.65 1.95 5.45
CA THR A 123 6.20 3.20 6.08
C THR A 123 6.72 3.30 7.51
N ALA A 124 6.48 2.27 8.34
CA ALA A 124 6.90 2.24 9.73
C ALA A 124 8.42 2.40 9.86
N VAL A 125 9.20 1.63 9.09
CA VAL A 125 10.68 1.71 9.10
C VAL A 125 11.17 3.10 8.72
N CYS A 126 10.59 3.71 7.67
CA CYS A 126 10.97 5.05 7.24
C CYS A 126 10.64 6.11 8.31
N LEU A 127 9.45 6.06 8.90
CA LEU A 127 9.05 7.02 9.93
C LEU A 127 9.88 6.88 11.20
N CYS A 128 10.10 5.65 11.69
CA CYS A 128 10.98 5.39 12.83
C CYS A 128 12.40 5.92 12.56
N THR A 129 12.95 5.64 11.38
CA THR A 129 14.29 6.12 11.00
C THR A 129 14.33 7.65 10.94
N ALA A 130 13.31 8.30 10.38
CA ALA A 130 13.22 9.75 10.32
C ALA A 130 13.17 10.39 11.72
N VAL A 131 12.39 9.81 12.64
CA VAL A 131 12.31 10.25 14.04
C VAL A 131 13.67 10.10 14.73
N CYS A 132 14.33 8.95 14.59
CA CYS A 132 15.65 8.72 15.19
C CYS A 132 16.70 9.70 14.66
N LEU A 133 16.71 9.96 13.35
CA LEU A 133 17.61 10.95 12.74
C LEU A 133 17.29 12.38 13.19
N GLY A 134 16.01 12.74 13.29
CA GLY A 134 15.54 14.01 13.82
C GLY A 134 16.00 14.24 15.26
N ALA A 135 15.76 13.26 16.14
CA ALA A 135 16.17 13.31 17.54
C ALA A 135 17.69 13.43 17.70
N ARG A 136 18.47 12.68 16.92
CA ARG A 136 19.94 12.80 16.89
C ARG A 136 20.41 14.20 16.46
N ASN A 137 19.72 14.81 15.50
CA ASN A 137 20.07 16.17 15.06
C ASN A 137 19.74 17.23 16.12
N VAL A 138 18.59 17.11 16.79
CA VAL A 138 18.19 18.02 17.88
C VAL A 138 19.15 17.91 19.07
N THR A 139 19.46 16.69 19.50
CA THR A 139 20.39 16.46 20.62
C THR A 139 21.80 16.98 20.32
N ARG A 140 22.32 16.76 19.09
CA ARG A 140 23.60 17.33 18.66
C ARG A 140 23.60 18.86 18.64
N ARG A 141 22.51 19.49 18.18
CA ARG A 141 22.38 20.95 18.19
C ARG A 141 22.36 21.51 19.62
N ARG A 142 21.62 20.86 20.54
CA ARG A 142 21.60 21.25 21.96
C ARG A 142 22.98 21.16 22.60
N LYS A 143 23.72 20.06 22.37
CA LYS A 143 25.09 19.93 22.91
C LYS A 143 26.04 21.03 22.43
N LYS A 144 25.92 21.48 21.18
CA LYS A 144 26.72 22.58 20.63
C LYS A 144 26.33 23.97 21.15
N ALA A 145 25.13 24.15 21.70
CA ALA A 145 24.67 25.43 22.24
C ALA A 145 25.04 25.64 23.72
N HIS A 146 25.49 24.58 24.39
CA HIS A 146 25.94 24.61 25.79
C HIS A 146 27.48 24.57 25.93
N VAL A 147 28.21 24.59 24.81
CA VAL A 147 29.67 24.71 24.72
C VAL A 147 29.95 26.08 24.10
#